data_AF-S7NFA6-F1
#
_entry.id   AF-S7NFA6-F1
#
_cell.length_a   1.000
_cell.length_b   1.000
_cell.length_c   1.000
_cell.angle_alpha   90.00
_cell.angle_beta   90.00
_cell.angle_gamma   90.00
#
_symmetry.space_group_name_H-M   'P 1'
#
loop_
_entity.id
_entity.type
_entity.pdbx_description
1 polymer ?
#
loop_
_entity_poly.entity_id
_entity_poly.type
_entity_poly.pdbx_seq_one_letter_code
_entity_poly.pdbx_strand_id
1 'polypeptide(L)'
;MFPSVPEYFKAPCVFPFTYDDLTYYSCISVHSDYAWCSLDERFHGRWRYCTAKDPPMCTFPFRFRDRLFQTCTKVGYIFNRTWCSLTSNYDADGKWKQCSPYKYVGWGRMECECVCVGGGLRHLLKWGTLWIDGEGS
;
A
#
# COMPACT_ATOMS: atom_id res chain seq x y z
N MET A 1 -12.27 1.89 -32.59
CA MET A 1 -12.44 0.57 -31.96
C MET A 1 -12.66 0.82 -30.47
N PHE A 2 -13.89 0.78 -29.98
CA PHE A 2 -14.16 0.95 -28.55
C PHE A 2 -13.96 -0.39 -27.85
N PRO A 3 -13.19 -0.46 -26.75
CA PRO A 3 -13.02 -1.70 -26.01
C PRO A 3 -14.38 -2.20 -25.53
N SER A 4 -14.55 -3.51 -25.51
CA SER A 4 -15.78 -4.13 -25.02
C SER A 4 -16.03 -3.71 -23.57
N VAL A 5 -17.28 -3.35 -23.23
CA VAL A 5 -17.76 -2.98 -21.88
C VAL A 5 -17.15 -3.82 -20.72
N PRO A 6 -16.90 -5.14 -20.85
CA PRO A 6 -16.24 -5.92 -19.79
C PRO A 6 -14.78 -5.54 -19.47
N GLU A 7 -14.06 -4.84 -20.34
CA GLU A 7 -12.65 -4.43 -20.10
C GLU A 7 -12.53 -3.16 -19.27
N TYR A 8 -13.52 -2.25 -19.32
CA TYR A 8 -13.49 -1.00 -18.56
C TYR A 8 -13.57 -1.26 -17.04
N PHE A 9 -14.38 -2.21 -16.61
CA PHE A 9 -14.55 -2.54 -15.19
C PHE A 9 -13.43 -3.40 -14.59
N LYS A 10 -12.55 -3.98 -15.42
CA LYS A 10 -11.41 -4.79 -14.97
C LYS A 10 -10.07 -4.05 -15.03
N ALA A 11 -10.04 -2.83 -15.55
CA ALA A 11 -8.80 -2.08 -15.65
C ALA A 11 -8.23 -1.80 -14.23
N PRO A 12 -6.95 -2.08 -13.98
CA PRO A 12 -6.31 -1.75 -12.71
C PRO A 12 -6.21 -0.23 -12.55
N CYS A 13 -6.20 0.23 -11.30
CA CYS A 13 -5.83 1.61 -11.01
C CYS A 13 -4.41 1.88 -11.50
N VAL A 14 -4.18 3.03 -12.13
CA VAL A 14 -2.84 3.48 -12.51
C VAL A 14 -2.33 4.42 -11.42
N PHE A 15 -1.16 4.09 -10.89
CA PHE A 15 -0.44 4.95 -9.94
C PHE A 15 0.99 5.16 -10.43
N PRO A 16 1.52 6.40 -10.40
CA PRO A 16 0.80 7.64 -10.09
C PRO A 16 -0.18 8.07 -11.20
N PHE A 17 -1.21 8.84 -10.84
CA PHE A 17 -2.09 9.51 -11.81
C PHE A 17 -2.25 10.99 -11.50
N THR A 18 -2.50 11.80 -12.52
CA THR A 18 -2.67 13.25 -12.41
C THR A 18 -4.14 13.63 -12.57
N TYR A 19 -4.67 14.35 -11.58
CA TYR A 19 -6.04 14.89 -11.56
C TYR A 19 -5.98 16.31 -10.97
N ASP A 20 -6.59 17.27 -11.67
CA ASP A 20 -6.60 18.70 -11.27
C ASP A 20 -5.19 19.25 -10.99
N ASP A 21 -4.24 18.95 -11.89
CA ASP A 21 -2.80 19.28 -11.81
C ASP A 21 -2.06 18.73 -10.57
N LEU A 22 -2.70 17.82 -9.83
CA LEU A 22 -2.11 17.12 -8.69
C LEU A 22 -1.84 15.65 -9.02
N THR A 23 -0.67 15.17 -8.63
CA THR A 23 -0.28 13.77 -8.79
C THR A 23 -0.60 12.97 -7.54
N TYR A 24 -1.36 11.89 -7.72
CA TYR A 24 -1.83 10.99 -6.67
C TYR A 24 -1.21 9.61 -6.82
N TYR A 25 -0.77 9.05 -5.69
CA TYR A 25 -0.10 7.75 -5.61
C TYR A 25 -0.98 6.69 -4.93
N SER A 26 -2.21 7.06 -4.59
CA SER A 26 -3.21 6.22 -3.92
C SER A 26 -4.60 6.63 -4.38
N CYS A 27 -5.59 5.81 -4.02
CA CYS A 27 -6.98 6.18 -4.17
C CYS A 27 -7.29 7.49 -3.43
N ILE A 28 -8.13 8.32 -4.03
CA ILE A 28 -8.54 9.62 -3.50
C ILE A 28 -10.05 9.70 -3.34
N SER A 29 -10.51 10.52 -2.41
CA SER A 29 -11.95 10.82 -2.21
C SER A 29 -12.29 12.25 -2.65
N VAL A 30 -11.47 12.83 -3.54
CA VAL A 30 -11.72 14.19 -4.04
C VAL A 30 -13.01 14.18 -4.86
N HIS A 31 -13.95 15.06 -4.51
CA HIS A 31 -15.27 15.17 -5.13
C HIS A 31 -16.10 13.86 -5.16
N SER A 32 -15.89 12.95 -4.19
CA SER A 32 -16.67 11.72 -4.07
C SER A 32 -16.74 11.24 -2.62
N ASP A 33 -17.86 10.63 -2.23
CA ASP A 33 -18.00 9.96 -0.93
C ASP A 33 -17.17 8.67 -0.83
N TYR A 34 -16.77 8.11 -1.98
CA TYR A 34 -16.01 6.86 -2.07
C TYR A 34 -14.63 7.10 -2.68
N ALA A 35 -13.63 6.36 -2.20
CA ALA A 35 -12.29 6.41 -2.75
C ALA A 35 -12.27 5.86 -4.18
N TRP A 36 -11.66 6.58 -5.10
CA TRP A 36 -11.56 6.25 -6.52
C TRP A 36 -10.14 6.44 -7.04
N CYS A 37 -9.88 5.87 -8.21
CA CYS A 37 -8.61 5.98 -8.91
C CYS A 37 -8.83 6.20 -10.40
N SER A 38 -7.85 6.82 -11.07
CA SER A 38 -7.84 6.86 -12.53
C SER A 38 -7.32 5.55 -13.11
N LEU A 39 -7.80 5.24 -14.31
CA LEU A 39 -7.32 4.14 -15.14
C LEU A 39 -6.20 4.58 -16.12
N ASP A 40 -5.80 5.85 -16.04
CA ASP A 40 -4.81 6.50 -16.88
C ASP A 40 -3.84 7.31 -16.02
N GLU A 41 -2.60 7.52 -16.50
CA GLU A 41 -1.63 8.41 -15.84
C GLU A 41 -2.09 9.87 -15.82
N ARG A 42 -2.84 10.29 -16.84
CA ARG A 42 -3.49 11.60 -16.91
C ARG A 42 -4.99 11.39 -16.98
N PHE A 43 -5.71 12.00 -16.05
CA PHE A 43 -7.15 11.79 -15.94
C PHE A 43 -7.89 12.31 -17.19
N HIS A 44 -8.43 11.38 -17.98
CA HIS A 44 -9.23 11.67 -19.17
C HIS A 44 -10.71 11.27 -19.00
N GLY A 45 -11.18 11.15 -17.76
CA GLY A 45 -12.55 10.73 -17.44
C GLY A 45 -12.74 9.23 -17.26
N ARG A 46 -11.69 8.41 -17.39
CA ARG A 46 -11.73 6.98 -17.05
C ARG A 46 -11.31 6.74 -15.61
N TRP A 47 -12.22 6.19 -14.81
CA TRP A 47 -12.03 5.96 -13.39
C TRP A 47 -12.92 4.83 -12.87
N ARG A 48 -12.59 4.34 -11.68
CA ARG A 48 -13.45 3.44 -10.91
C ARG A 48 -13.26 3.62 -9.41
N TYR A 49 -14.21 3.13 -8.64
CA TYR A 49 -14.06 3.02 -7.19
C TYR A 49 -12.98 2.01 -6.84
N CYS A 50 -12.21 2.35 -5.82
CA CYS A 50 -11.20 1.48 -5.27
C CYS A 50 -11.82 0.40 -4.40
N THR A 51 -11.17 -0.75 -4.41
CA THR A 51 -11.50 -1.90 -3.57
C THR A 51 -10.31 -2.21 -2.65
N ALA A 52 -10.48 -3.19 -1.75
CA ALA A 52 -9.37 -3.68 -0.93
C ALA A 52 -8.19 -4.27 -1.76
N LYS A 53 -8.40 -4.53 -3.06
CA LYS A 53 -7.38 -5.02 -3.98
C LYS A 53 -6.55 -3.93 -4.65
N ASP A 54 -6.85 -2.66 -4.35
CA ASP A 54 -6.17 -1.50 -4.92
C ASP A 54 -5.31 -0.75 -3.89
N PRO A 55 -4.46 -1.43 -3.09
CA PRO A 55 -3.58 -0.73 -2.18
C PRO A 55 -2.53 0.05 -3.00
N PRO A 56 -2.18 1.27 -2.59
CA PRO A 56 -1.04 1.98 -3.16
C PRO A 56 0.21 1.11 -3.01
N MET A 57 1.10 1.07 -4.00
CA MET A 57 2.31 0.22 -3.95
C MET A 57 3.49 0.98 -3.36
N CYS A 58 4.37 0.26 -2.65
CA CYS A 58 5.64 0.83 -2.22
C CYS A 58 6.57 0.94 -3.44
N THR A 59 7.32 2.03 -3.55
CA THR A 59 8.38 2.16 -4.54
C THR A 59 9.70 1.80 -3.88
N PHE A 60 10.42 0.83 -4.45
CA PHE A 60 11.73 0.40 -3.95
C PHE A 60 12.79 0.49 -5.07
N PRO A 61 14.03 0.93 -4.76
CA PRO A 61 14.42 1.58 -3.52
C PRO A 61 13.79 2.97 -3.36
N PHE A 62 13.59 3.40 -2.11
CA PHE A 62 13.25 4.79 -1.80
C PHE A 62 14.30 5.44 -0.90
N ARG A 63 14.53 6.74 -1.11
CA ARG A 63 15.42 7.56 -0.29
C ARG A 63 14.66 8.22 0.86
N PHE A 64 15.16 8.05 2.09
CA PHE A 64 14.69 8.73 3.30
C PHE A 64 15.89 9.12 4.19
N ARG A 65 16.01 10.40 4.54
CA ARG A 65 17.13 10.99 5.30
C ARG A 65 18.49 10.59 4.72
N ASP A 66 18.64 10.74 3.40
CA ASP A 66 19.84 10.37 2.65
C ASP A 66 20.25 8.88 2.74
N ARG A 67 19.31 8.00 3.13
CA ARG A 67 19.50 6.55 3.14
C ARG A 67 18.52 5.87 2.19
N LEU A 68 19.01 4.86 1.48
CA LEU A 68 18.19 4.04 0.60
C LEU A 68 17.59 2.86 1.37
N PHE A 69 16.29 2.67 1.23
CA PHE A 69 15.55 1.56 1.82
C PHE A 69 14.95 0.69 0.70
N GLN A 70 15.23 -0.61 0.78
CA GLN A 70 14.72 -1.64 -0.14
C GLN A 70 13.50 -2.38 0.44
N THR A 71 13.17 -2.13 1.70
CA THR A 71 12.09 -2.79 2.44
C THR A 71 11.36 -1.78 3.33
N CYS A 72 10.20 -2.17 3.86
CA CYS A 72 9.49 -1.33 4.81
C CYS A 72 10.34 -1.07 6.05
N THR A 73 10.46 0.19 6.45
CA THR A 73 11.30 0.62 7.57
C THR A 73 10.45 1.05 8.75
N LYS A 74 10.98 0.90 9.97
CA LYS A 74 10.39 1.48 11.20
C LYS A 74 11.01 2.83 11.55
N VAL A 75 12.10 3.20 10.87
CA VAL A 75 12.88 4.40 11.17
C VAL A 75 11.99 5.63 11.03
N GLY A 76 11.98 6.48 12.05
CA GLY A 76 11.20 7.72 12.05
C GLY A 76 9.71 7.56 12.39
N TYR A 77 9.25 6.36 12.77
CA TYR A 77 7.86 6.13 13.16
C TYR A 77 7.73 5.79 14.66
N ILE A 78 6.87 6.52 15.38
CA ILE A 78 6.84 6.55 16.86
C ILE A 78 6.22 5.27 17.48
N PHE A 79 5.41 4.52 16.73
CA PHE A 79 4.61 3.40 17.26
C PHE A 79 5.03 2.01 16.74
N ASN A 80 6.31 1.76 16.45
CA ASN A 80 6.84 0.46 15.95
C ASN A 80 6.21 -0.08 14.66
N ARG A 81 5.37 0.70 13.98
CA ARG A 81 4.78 0.35 12.70
C ARG A 81 5.80 0.56 11.59
N THR A 82 5.80 -0.33 10.62
CA THR A 82 6.61 -0.20 9.42
C THR A 82 5.88 0.66 8.40
N TRP A 83 6.65 1.37 7.59
CA TRP A 83 6.15 2.20 6.51
C TRP A 83 7.07 2.10 5.29
N CYS A 84 6.56 2.48 4.13
CA CYS A 84 7.34 2.58 2.91
C CYS A 84 6.94 3.86 2.15
N SER A 85 7.85 4.36 1.32
CA SER A 85 7.53 5.45 0.42
C SER A 85 6.73 4.96 -0.79
N LEU A 86 5.87 5.84 -1.30
CA LEU A 86 5.19 5.64 -2.58
C LEU A 86 6.02 6.18 -3.76
N THR A 87 7.09 6.91 -3.50
CA THR A 87 7.99 7.49 -4.50
C THR A 87 9.42 7.01 -4.31
N SER A 88 10.30 7.26 -5.28
CA SER A 88 11.72 6.94 -5.15
C SER A 88 12.45 7.89 -4.20
N ASN A 89 11.89 9.08 -3.93
CA ASN A 89 12.51 10.10 -3.10
C ASN A 89 11.53 10.67 -2.07
N TYR A 90 11.40 9.99 -0.93
CA TYR A 90 10.53 10.44 0.15
C TYR A 90 10.93 11.82 0.67
N ASP A 91 12.23 12.14 0.70
CA ASP A 91 12.73 13.41 1.24
C ASP A 91 12.22 14.63 0.46
N ALA A 92 11.89 14.46 -0.83
CA ALA A 92 11.27 15.52 -1.64
C ALA A 92 9.73 15.46 -1.63
N ASP A 93 9.16 14.25 -1.76
CA ASP A 93 7.73 14.11 -2.05
C ASP A 93 6.86 13.96 -0.79
N GLY A 94 7.45 13.45 0.30
CA GLY A 94 6.75 13.16 1.56
C GLY A 94 5.62 12.13 1.43
N LYS A 95 5.56 11.35 0.34
CA LYS A 95 4.49 10.37 0.08
C LYS A 95 4.86 9.00 0.64
N TRP A 96 3.97 8.44 1.47
CA TRP A 96 4.19 7.17 2.14
C TRP A 96 2.87 6.45 2.42
N LYS A 97 2.98 5.17 2.74
CA LYS A 97 1.91 4.40 3.35
C LYS A 97 2.44 3.60 4.54
N GLN A 98 1.56 3.32 5.49
CA GLN A 98 1.85 2.31 6.50
C GLN A 98 1.92 0.94 5.80
N CYS A 99 2.99 0.19 6.03
CA CYS A 99 3.02 -1.19 5.62
C CYS A 99 2.07 -1.99 6.53
N SER A 100 1.17 -2.75 5.92
CA SER A 100 0.28 -3.60 6.68
C SER A 100 1.11 -4.67 7.38
N PRO A 101 0.94 -4.89 8.70
CA PRO A 101 1.46 -6.08 9.34
C PRO A 101 0.85 -7.36 8.73
N TYR A 102 -0.27 -7.24 8.02
CA TYR A 102 -1.05 -8.37 7.55
C TYR A 102 -0.53 -8.90 6.22
N LYS A 103 -0.07 -10.16 6.20
CA LYS A 103 0.13 -10.95 4.97
C LYS A 103 -1.24 -11.49 4.54
N TYR A 104 -1.70 -11.17 3.33
CA TYR A 104 -2.87 -11.82 2.74
C TYR A 104 -2.43 -13.15 2.12
N VAL A 105 -2.44 -14.21 2.93
CA VAL A 105 -2.20 -15.60 2.48
C VAL A 105 -3.56 -16.23 2.27
N GLY A 106 -3.96 -16.49 1.02
CA GLY A 106 -5.03 -17.40 0.51
C GLY A 106 -6.32 -17.76 1.28
N TRP A 107 -6.54 -17.29 2.50
CA TRP A 107 -7.51 -17.78 3.48
C TRP A 107 -8.04 -16.67 4.43
N GLY A 108 -7.60 -15.41 4.28
CA GLY A 108 -8.16 -14.28 5.03
C GLY A 108 -7.13 -13.23 5.50
N ARG A 109 -7.60 -12.27 6.31
CA ARG A 109 -6.82 -11.19 6.95
C ARG A 109 -6.13 -11.76 8.21
N MET A 110 -4.79 -11.79 8.24
CA MET A 110 -3.99 -12.27 9.39
C MET A 110 -3.22 -11.12 10.06
N GLU A 111 -3.35 -10.94 11.37
CA GLU A 111 -2.73 -9.87 12.16
C GLU A 111 -1.26 -10.18 12.48
N CYS A 112 -0.27 -9.38 12.07
CA CYS A 112 1.05 -9.49 12.73
C CYS A 112 1.00 -8.73 14.05
N GLU A 113 1.12 -9.45 15.16
CA GLU A 113 1.33 -8.89 16.49
C GLU A 113 2.76 -9.19 16.98
N CYS A 114 3.33 -8.26 17.75
CA CYS A 114 4.57 -8.51 18.48
C CYS A 114 4.25 -9.30 19.75
N VAL A 115 4.70 -10.56 19.85
CA VAL A 115 4.46 -11.42 21.01
C VAL A 115 5.80 -11.83 21.62
N CYS A 116 5.86 -11.85 22.96
CA CYS A 116 7.00 -12.42 23.68
C CYS A 116 6.88 -13.96 23.65
N VAL A 117 7.79 -14.63 22.93
CA VAL A 117 7.91 -16.09 22.90
C VAL A 117 9.32 -16.49 23.28
N GLY A 118 9.46 -17.27 24.35
CA GLY A 118 10.74 -17.84 24.78
C GLY A 118 11.81 -16.79 25.15
N GLY A 119 11.41 -15.67 25.78
CA GLY A 119 12.35 -14.63 26.22
C GLY A 119 12.78 -13.63 25.14
N GLY A 120 12.19 -13.68 23.94
CA GLY A 120 12.42 -12.71 22.87
C GLY A 120 11.13 -12.18 22.24
N LEU A 121 11.19 -10.96 21.70
CA LEU A 121 10.10 -10.39 20.89
C LEU A 121 10.13 -11.02 19.50
N ARG A 122 9.06 -11.75 19.13
CA ARG A 122 8.88 -12.34 17.79
C ARG A 122 7.64 -11.73 17.12
N HIS A 123 7.68 -11.59 15.79
CA HIS A 123 6.52 -11.23 14.98
C HIS A 123 5.75 -12.50 14.68
N LEU A 124 4.53 -12.61 15.19
CA LEU A 124 3.66 -13.77 14.94
C LEU A 124 2.44 -13.33 14.15
N LEU A 125 2.04 -14.17 13.20
CA LEU A 125 0.77 -14.03 12.51
C LEU A 125 -0.33 -14.63 13.39
N LYS A 126 -1.33 -13.83 13.71
CA LYS A 126 -2.51 -14.23 14.47
C LYS A 126 -3.69 -14.44 13.55
N TRP A 127 -4.33 -15.59 13.71
CA TRP A 127 -5.58 -15.94 13.04
C TRP A 127 -6.60 -16.38 14.10
N GLY A 128 -7.49 -15.46 14.50
CA GLY A 128 -8.38 -15.68 15.64
C GLY A 128 -7.59 -15.80 16.95
N THR A 129 -7.62 -16.97 17.59
CA THR A 129 -6.85 -17.30 18.81
C THR A 129 -5.54 -18.06 18.52
N LEU A 130 -5.28 -18.41 17.26
CA LEU A 130 -4.10 -19.18 16.86
C LEU A 130 -2.95 -18.26 16.46
N TRP A 131 -1.74 -18.64 16.87
CA TRP A 131 -0.48 -17.97 16.53
C TRP A 131 0.34 -18.86 15.60
N ILE A 132 0.88 -18.26 14.53
CA ILE A 132 1.71 -18.94 13.54
C ILE A 132 3.03 -18.19 13.44
N ASP A 133 4.14 -18.93 13.52
CA ASP A 133 5.47 -18.38 13.28
C ASP A 133 5.57 -17.88 11.83
N GLY A 134 5.84 -16.59 11.66
CA GLY A 134 5.98 -15.95 10.36
C GLY A 134 7.33 -16.24 9.68
N GLU A 135 7.84 -17.47 9.76
CA GLU A 135 9.04 -17.87 9.01
C GLU A 135 8.64 -18.50 7.67
N GLY A 136 8.91 -17.79 6.58
CA GLY A 136 8.73 -18.27 5.22
C GLY A 136 9.07 -17.19 4.19
N SER A 137 10.29 -17.32 3.63
CA SER A 137 10.92 -16.67 2.44
C SER A 137 10.58 -15.23 2.07
#